data_AF-A0A437J350-F1
#
_entry.id   AF-A0A437J350-F1
#
_cell.length_a   1.000
_cell.length_b   1.000
_cell.length_c   1.000
_cell.angle_alpha   90.00
_cell.angle_beta   90.00
_cell.angle_gamma   90.00
#
_symmetry.space_group_name_H-M   'P 1'
#
loop_
_entity.id
_entity.type
_entity.pdbx_description
1 polymer ?
#
loop_
_entity_poly.entity_id
_entity_poly.type
_entity_poly.pdbx_seq_one_letter_code
_entity_poly.pdbx_strand_id
1 'polypeptide(L)'
;MGLDDREYMRERYRARAKDNRWNDRAGGIEGRWFDPVNRGFDYQNGRFRGSRRPRGSILRWLPFALSLLLVAIPAYHSLKREGWLPDTRPARAFPESGSVTISPFVSPKSASARLTVITSNANAVVQLFEPDSGRHILSLYVRKNERTTTAVPPGTYRMKIIEGQRWHGPTEFFGSSTTYETITELMSFSRLEGNGIDLNRRPDGNLRTRPNWNAPAPL
;
A
#
# COMPACT_ATOMS: atom_id res chain seq x y z
N MET A 1 101.91 -25.80 9.15
CA MET A 1 100.48 -25.40 9.20
C MET A 1 99.78 -26.14 8.08
N GLY A 2 98.76 -26.94 8.40
CA GLY A 2 98.30 -28.06 7.58
C GLY A 2 97.67 -27.64 6.25
N LEU A 3 97.80 -28.49 5.22
CA LEU A 3 97.12 -28.30 3.94
C LEU A 3 95.59 -28.27 4.13
N ASP A 4 95.08 -29.03 5.10
CA ASP A 4 93.69 -29.03 5.53
C ASP A 4 93.22 -27.67 6.06
N ASP A 5 94.08 -26.93 6.77
CA ASP A 5 93.77 -25.58 7.25
C ASP A 5 93.64 -24.58 6.09
N ARG A 6 94.40 -24.79 5.01
CA ARG A 6 94.42 -23.91 3.84
C ARG A 6 93.16 -24.07 2.99
N GLU A 7 92.69 -25.30 2.81
CA GLU A 7 91.41 -25.56 2.12
C GLU A 7 90.21 -25.19 2.99
N TYR A 8 90.26 -25.50 4.29
CA TYR A 8 89.25 -25.10 5.26
C TYR A 8 89.04 -23.58 5.29
N MET A 9 90.12 -22.79 5.30
CA MET A 9 90.00 -21.33 5.24
C MET A 9 89.45 -20.86 3.89
N ARG A 10 89.85 -21.49 2.76
CA ARG A 10 89.42 -21.08 1.41
C ARG A 10 87.94 -21.35 1.16
N GLU A 11 87.40 -22.47 1.66
CA GLU A 11 85.98 -22.78 1.61
C GLU A 11 85.16 -21.87 2.51
N ARG A 12 85.65 -21.56 3.71
CA ARG A 12 85.00 -20.63 4.63
C ARG A 12 84.90 -19.21 4.07
N TYR A 13 85.91 -18.74 3.33
CA TYR A 13 85.86 -17.44 2.64
C TYR A 13 84.93 -17.46 1.41
N ARG A 14 84.84 -18.57 0.67
CA ARG A 14 83.89 -18.72 -0.46
C ARG A 14 82.43 -18.81 -0.02
N ALA A 15 82.16 -19.42 1.13
CA ALA A 15 80.83 -19.43 1.73
C ALA A 15 80.39 -18.02 2.18
N ARG A 16 81.28 -17.25 2.82
CA ARG A 16 81.01 -15.85 3.21
C ARG A 16 80.84 -14.88 2.04
N ALA A 17 81.52 -15.13 0.91
CA ALA A 17 81.41 -14.27 -0.28
C ALA A 17 80.12 -14.53 -1.09
N LYS A 18 79.51 -15.71 -0.99
CA LYS A 18 78.25 -16.05 -1.70
C LYS A 18 76.98 -15.56 -1.00
N ASP A 19 77.02 -15.33 0.32
CA ASP A 19 75.87 -14.83 1.10
C ASP A 19 75.83 -13.30 1.22
N ASN A 20 76.86 -12.60 0.78
CA ASN A 20 76.90 -11.13 0.77
C ASN A 20 76.30 -10.59 -0.53
N ARG A 21 74.97 -10.59 -0.63
CA ARG A 21 74.27 -9.74 -1.60
C ARG A 21 74.32 -8.30 -1.05
N TRP A 22 75.03 -7.42 -1.75
CA TRP A 22 75.08 -5.98 -1.47
C TRP A 22 73.64 -5.44 -1.39
N ASN A 23 73.26 -4.90 -0.23
CA ASN A 23 72.05 -4.14 0.01
C ASN A 23 72.50 -2.77 0.51
N ASP A 24 72.29 -1.71 -0.29
CA ASP A 24 72.83 -0.35 -0.09
C ASP A 24 72.19 0.40 1.08
N ARG A 25 71.52 -0.30 2.00
CA ARG A 25 71.04 0.26 3.25
C ARG A 25 71.21 -0.75 4.38
N ALA A 26 72.01 -0.31 5.35
CA ALA A 26 72.15 -0.83 6.72
C ALA A 26 73.23 -1.91 6.94
N GLY A 27 74.36 -1.41 7.47
CA GLY A 27 75.21 -1.94 8.55
C GLY A 27 75.18 -3.44 8.88
N GLY A 28 76.38 -4.04 8.86
CA GLY A 28 76.63 -5.40 9.33
C GLY A 28 76.30 -5.62 10.81
N ILE A 29 75.85 -6.83 11.12
CA ILE A 29 75.45 -7.24 12.47
C ILE A 29 76.18 -8.56 12.79
N GLU A 30 77.21 -8.46 13.61
CA GLU A 30 77.63 -9.57 14.47
C GLU A 30 76.77 -9.52 15.75
N GLY A 31 76.28 -10.67 16.22
CA GLY A 31 75.62 -10.78 17.53
C GLY A 31 74.17 -11.26 17.47
N ARG A 32 74.00 -12.57 17.32
CA ARG A 32 72.76 -13.29 17.63
C ARG A 32 72.47 -13.18 19.14
N TRP A 33 71.44 -12.43 19.53
CA TRP A 33 70.71 -12.71 20.79
C TRP A 33 69.32 -12.06 20.91
N PHE A 34 68.74 -11.57 19.83
CA PHE A 34 67.30 -11.33 19.76
C PHE A 34 66.88 -11.59 18.33
N ASP A 35 65.98 -12.56 18.16
CA ASP A 35 65.33 -12.87 16.90
C ASP A 35 64.07 -11.99 16.83
N PRO A 36 64.08 -10.77 16.24
CA PRO A 36 62.84 -10.14 15.93
C PRO A 36 62.26 -10.96 14.79
N VAL A 37 61.24 -11.75 15.11
CA VAL A 37 60.32 -12.32 14.13
C VAL A 37 59.76 -11.16 13.32
N ASN A 38 60.50 -10.73 12.31
CA ASN A 38 60.12 -9.75 11.31
C ASN A 38 59.24 -10.51 10.32
N ARG A 39 58.11 -11.02 10.81
CA ARG A 39 56.99 -11.41 9.96
C ARG A 39 56.43 -10.10 9.44
N GLY A 40 56.72 -9.88 8.17
CA GLY A 40 56.37 -8.67 7.45
C GLY A 40 54.90 -8.29 7.58
N PHE A 41 54.68 -7.04 7.17
CA PHE A 41 53.44 -6.28 7.06
C PHE A 41 52.30 -6.94 6.24
N ASP A 42 52.08 -8.25 6.34
CA ASP A 42 51.07 -8.99 5.58
C ASP A 42 49.80 -9.30 6.39
N TYR A 43 49.61 -8.68 7.57
CA TYR A 43 48.38 -8.81 8.34
C TYR A 43 47.23 -7.90 7.89
N GLN A 44 47.39 -7.12 6.81
CA GLN A 44 46.34 -6.23 6.30
C GLN A 44 45.67 -6.71 5.00
N ASN A 45 46.17 -7.74 4.31
CA ASN A 45 45.61 -8.20 3.03
C ASN A 45 44.54 -9.29 3.14
N GLY A 46 43.73 -9.28 4.19
CA GLY A 46 42.65 -10.28 4.36
C GLY A 46 41.37 -9.81 5.04
N ARG A 47 41.37 -8.66 5.73
CA ARG A 47 40.21 -8.22 6.54
C ARG A 47 39.17 -7.37 5.80
N PHE A 48 39.42 -7.07 4.52
CA PHE A 48 38.43 -6.48 3.62
C PHE A 48 38.27 -7.32 2.34
N ARG A 49 38.16 -8.66 2.46
CA ARG A 49 37.25 -9.36 1.55
C ARG A 49 35.85 -8.93 1.94
N GLY A 50 35.45 -7.76 1.42
CA GLY A 50 34.09 -7.28 1.50
C GLY A 50 33.20 -8.47 1.19
N SER A 51 32.34 -8.81 2.14
CA SER A 51 31.19 -9.65 1.86
C SER A 51 30.67 -9.18 0.51
N ARG A 52 30.60 -10.09 -0.47
CA ARG A 52 29.99 -9.77 -1.76
C ARG A 52 28.60 -9.27 -1.40
N ARG A 53 28.42 -7.94 -1.36
CA ARG A 53 27.11 -7.33 -1.19
C ARG A 53 26.28 -7.96 -2.30
N PRO A 54 25.16 -8.64 -1.99
CA PRO A 54 24.39 -9.28 -3.03
C PRO A 54 24.10 -8.23 -4.10
N ARG A 55 24.55 -8.51 -5.32
CA ARG A 55 24.33 -7.66 -6.48
C ARG A 55 22.84 -7.32 -6.52
N GLY A 56 22.53 -6.02 -6.44
CA GLY A 56 21.22 -5.44 -6.72
C GLY A 56 20.02 -6.28 -6.29
N SER A 57 19.87 -6.55 -4.99
CA SER A 57 18.63 -7.13 -4.50
C SER A 57 17.48 -6.14 -4.74
N ILE A 58 16.46 -6.55 -5.49
CA ILE A 58 15.21 -5.80 -5.70
C ILE A 58 14.57 -5.37 -4.36
N LEU A 59 14.91 -6.07 -3.27
CA LEU A 59 14.52 -5.76 -1.91
C LEU A 59 15.02 -4.39 -1.40
N ARG A 60 16.08 -3.81 -1.97
CA ARG A 60 16.54 -2.45 -1.63
C ARG A 60 15.53 -1.37 -2.05
N TRP A 61 14.74 -1.65 -3.10
CA TRP A 61 13.69 -0.76 -3.57
C TRP A 61 12.36 -1.00 -2.86
N LEU A 62 12.23 -2.08 -2.09
CA LEU A 62 11.02 -2.43 -1.34
C LEU A 62 10.45 -1.29 -0.48
N PRO A 63 11.24 -0.55 0.35
CA PRO A 63 10.69 0.55 1.13
C PRO A 63 10.20 1.72 0.26
N PHE A 64 10.88 2.00 -0.86
CA PHE A 64 10.45 3.01 -1.82
C PHE A 64 9.18 2.58 -2.56
N ALA A 65 9.09 1.30 -2.94
CA ALA A 65 7.89 0.73 -3.55
C ALA A 65 6.69 0.75 -2.58
N LEU A 66 6.89 0.36 -1.31
CA LEU A 66 5.87 0.44 -0.26
C LEU A 66 5.44 1.89 0.02
N SER A 67 6.38 2.82 0.09
CA SER A 67 6.09 4.25 0.25
C SER A 67 5.29 4.80 -0.94
N LEU A 68 5.68 4.43 -2.16
CA LEU A 68 4.96 4.80 -3.37
C LEU A 68 3.53 4.22 -3.38
N LEU A 69 3.33 2.98 -2.89
CA LEU A 69 2.00 2.39 -2.77
C LEU A 69 1.09 3.17 -1.79
N LEU A 70 1.63 3.68 -0.68
CA LEU A 70 0.85 4.50 0.28
C LEU A 70 0.32 5.79 -0.34
N VAL A 71 0.96 6.32 -1.39
CA VAL A 71 0.50 7.49 -2.14
C VAL A 71 -0.34 7.09 -3.36
N ALA A 72 0.13 6.10 -4.12
CA ALA A 72 -0.48 5.68 -5.37
C ALA A 72 -1.88 5.06 -5.18
N ILE A 73 -2.09 4.27 -4.11
CA ILE A 73 -3.39 3.65 -3.83
C ILE A 73 -4.47 4.72 -3.55
N PRO A 74 -4.33 5.63 -2.56
CA PRO A 74 -5.34 6.66 -2.34
C PRO A 74 -5.49 7.63 -3.52
N ALA A 75 -4.39 7.97 -4.22
CA ALA A 75 -4.45 8.79 -5.43
C ALA A 75 -5.27 8.11 -6.53
N TYR A 76 -5.03 6.83 -6.79
CA TYR A 76 -5.81 6.04 -7.75
C TYR A 76 -7.30 6.02 -7.38
N HIS A 77 -7.64 5.85 -6.10
CA HIS A 77 -9.02 5.92 -5.63
C HIS A 77 -9.65 7.29 -5.82
N SER A 78 -8.91 8.38 -5.61
CA SER A 78 -9.39 9.74 -5.90
C SER A 78 -9.68 9.93 -7.38
N LEU A 79 -8.73 9.53 -8.25
CA LEU A 79 -8.87 9.62 -9.70
C LEU A 79 -10.05 8.79 -10.22
N LYS A 80 -10.24 7.59 -9.66
CA LYS A 80 -11.40 6.75 -9.94
C LYS A 80 -12.71 7.47 -9.61
N ARG A 81 -12.81 8.01 -8.38
CA ARG A 81 -14.02 8.70 -7.88
C ARG A 81 -14.33 10.00 -8.63
N GLU A 82 -13.30 10.73 -9.05
CA GLU A 82 -13.43 11.94 -9.86
C GLU A 82 -13.80 11.64 -11.33
N GLY A 83 -13.84 10.36 -11.71
CA GLY A 83 -14.20 9.95 -13.08
C GLY A 83 -13.12 10.29 -14.10
N TRP A 84 -11.86 10.41 -13.66
CA TRP A 84 -10.69 10.68 -14.51
C TRP A 84 -10.25 9.44 -15.29
N LEU A 85 -10.61 8.25 -14.80
CA LEU A 85 -10.38 7.01 -15.53
C LEU A 85 -11.24 6.98 -16.80
N PRO A 86 -10.68 6.54 -17.95
CA PRO A 86 -11.42 6.46 -19.19
C PRO A 86 -12.61 5.50 -19.02
N ASP A 87 -13.76 5.95 -19.50
CA ASP A 87 -15.02 5.21 -19.48
C ASP A 87 -15.53 5.16 -20.91
N THR A 88 -15.41 3.99 -21.54
CA THR A 88 -15.70 3.79 -22.97
C THR A 88 -17.17 3.48 -23.24
N ARG A 89 -17.98 3.34 -22.19
CA ARG A 89 -19.40 2.98 -22.30
C ARG A 89 -20.28 4.22 -22.37
N PRO A 90 -21.39 4.18 -23.13
CA PRO A 90 -22.31 5.31 -23.21
C PRO A 90 -23.00 5.51 -21.86
N ALA A 91 -22.81 6.68 -21.27
CA ALA A 91 -23.47 7.05 -20.03
C ALA A 91 -24.99 7.21 -20.24
N ARG A 92 -25.77 6.72 -19.28
CA ARG A 92 -27.22 6.92 -19.20
C ARG A 92 -27.53 8.16 -18.37
N ALA A 93 -28.71 8.73 -18.58
CA ALA A 93 -29.21 9.78 -17.69
C ALA A 93 -29.38 9.20 -16.28
N PHE A 94 -28.74 9.83 -15.29
CA PHE A 94 -28.96 9.46 -13.90
C PHE A 94 -30.43 9.75 -13.52
N PRO A 95 -31.07 8.91 -12.69
CA PRO A 95 -32.45 9.14 -12.25
C PRO A 95 -32.64 10.48 -11.53
N GLU A 96 -33.88 10.93 -11.41
CA GLU A 96 -34.21 12.10 -10.60
C GLU A 96 -33.94 11.83 -9.11
N SER A 97 -33.49 12.85 -8.39
CA SER A 97 -33.22 12.73 -6.96
C SER A 97 -34.51 12.46 -6.20
N GLY A 98 -34.48 11.47 -5.31
CA GLY A 98 -35.67 11.00 -4.60
C GLY A 98 -36.40 9.87 -5.30
N SER A 99 -36.00 9.49 -6.53
CA SER A 99 -36.50 8.27 -7.13
C SER A 99 -36.03 7.05 -6.33
N VAL A 100 -36.92 6.06 -6.19
CA VAL A 100 -36.66 4.84 -5.41
C VAL A 100 -37.01 3.63 -6.24
N THR A 101 -36.12 2.64 -6.26
CA THR A 101 -36.42 1.28 -6.68
C THR A 101 -36.67 0.44 -5.45
N ILE A 102 -37.86 -0.16 -5.37
CA ILE A 102 -38.30 -0.96 -4.22
C ILE A 102 -38.23 -2.44 -4.60
N SER A 103 -37.80 -3.27 -3.67
CA SER A 103 -37.85 -4.72 -3.80
C SER A 103 -39.30 -5.22 -3.86
N PRO A 104 -39.64 -6.21 -4.71
CA PRO A 104 -41.02 -6.67 -4.88
C PRO A 104 -41.63 -7.26 -3.59
N PHE A 105 -40.79 -7.62 -2.63
CA PHE A 105 -41.19 -8.17 -1.34
C PHE A 105 -41.60 -7.10 -0.30
N VAL A 106 -41.48 -5.81 -0.65
CA VAL A 106 -41.73 -4.69 0.27
C VAL A 106 -42.93 -3.89 -0.22
N SER A 107 -43.93 -3.72 0.65
CA SER A 107 -45.12 -2.94 0.33
C SER A 107 -44.81 -1.44 0.39
N PRO A 108 -45.04 -0.66 -0.68
CA PRO A 108 -44.82 0.80 -0.64
C PRO A 108 -45.65 1.51 0.44
N LYS A 109 -46.82 0.95 0.79
CA LYS A 109 -47.72 1.54 1.80
C LYS A 109 -47.16 1.49 3.23
N SER A 110 -46.13 0.69 3.50
CA SER A 110 -45.50 0.66 4.83
C SER A 110 -44.45 1.76 5.02
N ALA A 111 -44.09 2.50 3.97
CA ALA A 111 -43.13 3.59 4.06
C ALA A 111 -43.70 4.75 4.88
N SER A 112 -43.16 4.95 6.07
CA SER A 112 -43.65 5.98 7.02
C SER A 112 -42.53 6.69 7.78
N ALA A 113 -41.34 6.11 7.85
CA ALA A 113 -40.16 6.78 8.37
C ALA A 113 -39.54 7.68 7.30
N ARG A 114 -38.73 8.67 7.71
CA ARG A 114 -38.08 9.61 6.77
C ARG A 114 -36.58 9.34 6.71
N LEU A 115 -36.05 9.24 5.48
CA LEU A 115 -34.61 9.21 5.20
C LEU A 115 -34.24 10.47 4.45
N THR A 116 -33.36 11.30 5.02
CA THR A 116 -32.78 12.45 4.32
C THR A 116 -31.36 12.11 3.90
N VAL A 117 -31.03 12.35 2.63
CA VAL A 117 -29.69 12.16 2.09
C VAL A 117 -29.21 13.48 1.50
N ILE A 118 -28.00 13.88 1.87
CA ILE A 118 -27.31 15.05 1.34
C ILE A 118 -26.06 14.56 0.62
N THR A 119 -25.92 14.93 -0.65
CA THR A 119 -24.77 14.56 -1.48
C THR A 119 -23.85 15.75 -1.70
N SER A 120 -22.62 15.47 -2.13
CA SER A 120 -21.61 16.47 -2.47
C SER A 120 -21.20 16.34 -3.94
N ASN A 121 -19.93 16.08 -4.21
CA ASN A 121 -19.34 16.12 -5.54
C ASN A 121 -19.60 14.88 -6.43
N ALA A 122 -20.45 13.95 -6.01
CA ALA A 122 -20.78 12.73 -6.76
C ALA A 122 -22.27 12.40 -6.68
N ASN A 123 -22.77 11.73 -7.71
CA ASN A 123 -24.08 11.11 -7.65
C ASN A 123 -24.00 9.90 -6.71
N ALA A 124 -25.09 9.62 -6.00
CA ALA A 124 -25.14 8.56 -5.01
C ALA A 124 -26.37 7.65 -5.20
N VAL A 125 -26.16 6.36 -4.97
CA VAL A 125 -27.21 5.37 -4.78
C VAL A 125 -27.10 4.85 -3.35
N VAL A 126 -28.16 5.05 -2.57
CA VAL A 126 -28.26 4.58 -1.20
C VAL A 126 -29.11 3.33 -1.19
N GLN A 127 -28.53 2.21 -0.79
CA GLN A 127 -29.20 0.91 -0.73
C GLN A 127 -29.42 0.48 0.70
N LEU A 128 -30.64 0.02 1.01
CA LEU A 128 -30.98 -0.59 2.30
C LEU A 128 -31.12 -2.10 2.14
N PHE A 129 -30.54 -2.82 3.10
CA PHE A 129 -30.58 -4.27 3.18
C PHE A 129 -31.06 -4.71 4.56
N GLU A 130 -31.84 -5.78 4.60
CA GLU A 130 -32.18 -6.46 5.84
C GLU A 130 -30.91 -7.10 6.44
N PRO A 131 -30.64 -6.91 7.74
CA PRO A 131 -29.35 -7.29 8.34
C PRO A 131 -29.13 -8.81 8.39
N ASP A 132 -30.20 -9.58 8.64
CA ASP A 132 -30.15 -11.02 8.85
C ASP A 132 -30.09 -11.80 7.53
N SER A 133 -30.97 -11.46 6.59
CA SER A 133 -31.08 -12.16 5.31
C SER A 133 -30.16 -11.57 4.23
N GLY A 134 -29.65 -10.35 4.43
CA GLY A 134 -28.96 -9.58 3.39
C GLY A 134 -29.88 -9.18 2.22
N ARG A 135 -31.20 -9.31 2.37
CA ARG A 135 -32.17 -9.03 1.31
C ARG A 135 -32.22 -7.53 1.01
N HIS A 136 -32.20 -7.20 -0.28
CA HIS A 136 -32.39 -5.83 -0.75
C HIS A 136 -33.82 -5.35 -0.47
N ILE A 137 -33.93 -4.17 0.10
CA ILE A 137 -35.21 -3.53 0.46
C ILE A 137 -35.53 -2.41 -0.51
N LEU A 138 -34.61 -1.45 -0.67
CA LEU A 138 -34.77 -0.34 -1.60
C LEU A 138 -33.43 0.25 -2.03
N SER A 139 -33.47 0.97 -3.15
CA SER A 139 -32.39 1.82 -3.64
C SER A 139 -32.93 3.22 -3.93
N LEU A 140 -32.37 4.22 -3.26
CA LEU A 140 -32.65 5.63 -3.43
C LEU A 140 -31.56 6.28 -4.27
N TYR A 141 -31.96 7.04 -5.29
CA TYR A 141 -31.04 7.78 -6.18
C TYR A 141 -31.01 9.25 -5.79
N VAL A 142 -29.80 9.81 -5.69
CA VAL A 142 -29.60 11.23 -5.34
C VAL A 142 -28.48 11.80 -6.22
N ARG A 143 -28.79 12.86 -6.98
CA ARG A 143 -27.81 13.56 -7.82
C ARG A 143 -26.81 14.31 -6.95
N LYS A 144 -25.62 14.56 -7.50
CA LYS A 144 -24.58 15.38 -6.86
C LYS A 144 -25.10 16.76 -6.44
N ASN A 145 -24.61 17.26 -5.31
CA ASN A 145 -24.94 18.56 -4.69
C ASN A 145 -26.43 18.75 -4.39
N GLU A 146 -27.20 17.66 -4.25
CA GLU A 146 -28.61 17.73 -3.90
C GLU A 146 -28.89 17.13 -2.53
N ARG A 147 -29.99 17.60 -1.95
CA ARG A 147 -30.58 17.09 -0.71
C ARG A 147 -31.97 16.56 -1.01
N THR A 148 -32.26 15.34 -0.58
CA THR A 148 -33.58 14.75 -0.76
C THR A 148 -34.05 14.02 0.49
N THR A 149 -35.33 14.12 0.79
CA THR A 149 -35.99 13.39 1.88
C THR A 149 -37.02 12.45 1.27
N THR A 150 -36.94 11.15 1.59
CA THR A 150 -37.83 10.12 1.05
C THR A 150 -38.41 9.26 2.16
N ALA A 151 -39.62 8.74 1.95
CA ALA A 151 -40.25 7.82 2.88
C ALA A 151 -39.63 6.42 2.75
N VAL A 152 -39.29 5.81 3.89
CA VAL A 152 -38.75 4.46 3.98
C VAL A 152 -39.57 3.60 4.95
N PRO A 153 -39.68 2.28 4.73
CA PRO A 153 -40.34 1.40 5.69
C PRO A 153 -39.62 1.45 7.05
N PRO A 154 -40.33 1.60 8.18
CA PRO A 154 -39.73 1.48 9.50
C PRO A 154 -39.05 0.13 9.68
N GLY A 155 -37.94 0.11 10.41
CA GLY A 155 -37.14 -1.10 10.64
C GLY A 155 -35.66 -0.81 10.78
N THR A 156 -34.89 -1.86 11.04
CA THR A 156 -33.44 -1.80 11.19
C THR A 156 -32.78 -2.35 9.93
N TYR A 157 -31.89 -1.56 9.31
CA TYR A 157 -31.26 -1.91 8.04
C TYR A 157 -29.75 -1.72 8.07
N ARG A 158 -29.05 -2.54 7.28
CA ARG A 158 -27.68 -2.28 6.86
C ARG A 158 -27.72 -1.39 5.63
N MET A 159 -26.91 -0.33 5.62
CA MET A 159 -26.87 0.59 4.49
C MET A 159 -25.57 0.47 3.70
N LYS A 160 -25.71 0.56 2.38
CA LYS A 160 -24.59 0.67 1.45
C LYS A 160 -24.77 1.91 0.59
N ILE A 161 -23.70 2.68 0.46
CA ILE A 161 -23.63 3.87 -0.38
C ILE A 161 -22.78 3.53 -1.59
N ILE A 162 -23.27 3.90 -2.77
CA ILE A 162 -22.58 3.72 -4.04
C ILE A 162 -22.44 5.11 -4.65
N GLU A 163 -21.23 5.60 -4.84
CA GLU A 163 -20.97 6.91 -5.43
C GLU A 163 -20.28 6.79 -6.79
N GLY A 164 -20.52 7.79 -7.65
CA GLY A 164 -19.73 7.98 -8.85
C GLY A 164 -20.22 9.14 -9.73
N GLN A 165 -19.54 9.33 -10.85
CA GLN A 165 -19.78 10.49 -11.73
C GLN A 165 -20.75 10.16 -12.86
N ARG A 166 -20.47 9.10 -13.62
CA ARG A 166 -21.21 8.72 -14.82
C ARG A 166 -22.12 7.54 -14.55
N TRP A 167 -23.41 7.66 -14.78
CA TRP A 167 -24.37 6.59 -14.56
C TRP A 167 -24.43 5.61 -15.74
N HIS A 168 -24.47 4.32 -15.46
CA HIS A 168 -24.56 3.23 -16.44
C HIS A 168 -25.76 2.32 -16.23
N GLY A 169 -26.42 2.40 -15.07
CA GLY A 169 -27.62 1.62 -14.76
C GLY A 169 -27.54 0.91 -13.42
N PRO A 170 -28.61 0.19 -13.01
CA PRO A 170 -28.70 -0.45 -11.69
C PRO A 170 -27.72 -1.61 -11.49
N THR A 171 -27.25 -2.23 -12.57
CA THR A 171 -26.25 -3.30 -12.52
C THR A 171 -24.84 -2.71 -12.47
N GLU A 172 -24.48 -1.82 -13.40
CA GLU A 172 -23.10 -1.32 -13.51
C GLU A 172 -22.82 -0.06 -12.68
N PHE A 173 -23.86 0.54 -12.09
CA PHE A 173 -23.85 1.79 -11.34
C PHE A 173 -23.11 2.91 -12.05
N PHE A 174 -21.87 3.19 -11.64
CA PHE A 174 -21.05 4.27 -12.18
C PHE A 174 -19.83 3.79 -12.97
N GLY A 175 -19.85 2.53 -13.42
CA GLY A 175 -18.81 1.93 -14.23
C GLY A 175 -17.46 1.98 -13.51
N SER A 176 -16.44 2.45 -14.23
CA SER A 176 -15.09 2.61 -13.70
C SER A 176 -15.01 3.60 -12.54
N SER A 177 -15.94 4.54 -12.40
CA SER A 177 -15.95 5.53 -11.30
C SER A 177 -16.65 5.05 -10.02
N THR A 178 -17.20 3.84 -10.02
CA THR A 178 -17.99 3.31 -8.90
C THR A 178 -17.14 3.15 -7.63
N THR A 179 -17.61 3.78 -6.56
CA THR A 179 -17.06 3.66 -5.21
C THR A 179 -18.11 3.10 -4.28
N TYR A 180 -17.72 2.08 -3.50
CA TYR A 180 -18.61 1.40 -2.55
C TYR A 180 -18.21 1.76 -1.12
N GLU A 181 -19.15 2.28 -0.35
CA GLU A 181 -19.00 2.48 1.08
C GLU A 181 -20.11 1.71 1.80
N THR A 182 -19.75 0.98 2.85
CA THR A 182 -20.72 0.26 3.67
C THR A 182 -20.75 0.89 5.05
N ILE A 183 -21.95 1.21 5.52
CA ILE A 183 -22.14 1.68 6.88
C ILE A 183 -22.11 0.48 7.79
N THR A 184 -21.17 0.50 8.74
CA THR A 184 -20.96 -0.64 9.64
C THR A 184 -22.04 -0.71 10.71
N GLU A 185 -22.61 0.44 11.06
CA GLU A 185 -23.67 0.57 12.04
C GLU A 185 -25.05 0.31 11.42
N LEU A 186 -25.89 -0.42 12.15
CA LEU A 186 -27.26 -0.67 11.77
C LEU A 186 -28.08 0.60 12.01
N MET A 187 -28.81 1.05 10.99
CA MET A 187 -29.69 2.20 11.14
C MET A 187 -31.11 1.73 11.41
N SER A 188 -31.67 2.24 12.51
CA SER A 188 -33.06 2.03 12.90
C SER A 188 -33.91 3.20 12.45
N PHE A 189 -34.98 2.93 11.71
CA PHE A 189 -35.95 3.92 11.24
C PHE A 189 -37.27 3.71 11.99
N SER A 190 -37.68 4.69 12.79
CA SER A 190 -38.96 4.69 13.50
C SER A 190 -39.97 5.61 12.80
N ARG A 191 -41.27 5.48 13.11
CA ARG A 191 -42.32 6.32 12.48
C ARG A 191 -42.22 7.80 12.85
N LEU A 192 -41.60 8.10 13.99
CA LEU A 192 -41.54 9.45 14.57
C LEU A 192 -40.18 10.12 14.30
N GLU A 193 -39.14 9.34 14.06
CA GLU A 193 -37.78 9.86 13.87
C GLU A 193 -37.37 9.79 12.40
N GLY A 194 -36.88 10.92 11.89
CA GLY A 194 -36.23 10.97 10.60
C GLY A 194 -34.73 10.75 10.76
N ASN A 195 -34.14 9.84 9.99
CA ASN A 195 -32.69 9.71 9.91
C ASN A 195 -32.19 10.56 8.75
N GLY A 196 -31.25 11.47 9.05
CA GLY A 196 -30.51 12.23 8.05
C GLY A 196 -29.13 11.63 7.85
N ILE A 197 -28.62 11.69 6.63
CA ILE A 197 -27.30 11.19 6.27
C ILE A 197 -26.63 12.24 5.42
N ASP A 198 -25.49 12.70 5.90
CA ASP A 198 -24.63 13.59 5.14
C ASP A 198 -23.49 12.79 4.51
N LEU A 199 -23.48 12.71 3.19
CA LEU A 199 -22.43 12.05 2.41
C LEU A 199 -21.24 12.99 2.17
N ASN A 200 -21.21 14.16 2.79
CA ASN A 200 -19.98 14.93 2.95
C ASN A 200 -18.97 14.09 3.72
N ARG A 201 -17.92 13.64 3.03
CA ARG A 201 -16.79 12.91 3.62
C ARG A 201 -16.00 13.82 4.56
N ARG A 202 -16.54 14.12 5.73
CA ARG A 202 -15.83 14.71 6.84
C ARG A 202 -15.47 13.61 7.86
N PRO A 203 -14.34 13.73 8.58
CA PRO A 203 -14.04 12.87 9.72
C PRO A 203 -15.16 12.84 10.79
N ASP A 204 -16.01 13.87 10.83
CA ASP A 204 -17.15 14.06 11.72
C ASP A 204 -18.53 13.92 11.02
N GLY A 205 -18.57 13.36 9.81
CA GLY A 205 -19.82 12.96 9.18
C GLY A 205 -20.63 12.08 10.13
N ASN A 206 -21.95 12.19 10.10
CA ASN A 206 -22.79 11.65 11.18
C ASN A 206 -22.85 10.12 11.25
N LEU A 207 -22.20 9.40 10.31
CA LEU A 207 -22.16 7.94 10.28
C LEU A 207 -20.75 7.41 9.99
N ARG A 208 -20.38 6.34 10.70
CA ARG A 208 -19.13 5.62 10.48
C ARG A 208 -19.23 4.73 9.23
N THR A 209 -18.61 5.17 8.14
CA THR A 209 -18.47 4.38 6.91
C THR A 209 -17.16 3.60 6.90
N ARG A 210 -17.16 2.42 6.26
CA ARG A 210 -15.93 1.71 5.88
C ARG A 210 -15.88 1.58 4.36
N PRO A 211 -14.75 1.91 3.72
CA PRO A 211 -14.54 1.59 2.32
C PRO A 211 -14.72 0.08 2.14
N ASN A 212 -15.61 -0.30 1.21
CA ASN A 212 -15.78 -1.70 0.90
C ASN A 212 -14.85 -2.07 -0.26
N TRP A 213 -13.74 -2.73 0.08
CA TRP A 213 -12.76 -3.22 -0.87
C TRP A 213 -13.26 -4.40 -1.70
N ASN A 214 -14.25 -5.14 -1.18
CA ASN A 214 -14.88 -6.27 -1.84
C ASN A 214 -16.22 -5.80 -2.43
N ALA A 215 -16.15 -5.21 -3.63
CA ALA A 215 -17.34 -4.85 -4.38
C ALA A 215 -18.25 -6.09 -4.51
N PRO A 216 -19.50 -6.06 -4.02
CA PRO A 216 -20.40 -7.18 -4.22
C PRO A 216 -20.78 -7.26 -5.69
N ALA A 217 -21.12 -8.48 -6.14
CA ALA A 217 -21.63 -8.70 -7.48
C ALA A 217 -22.83 -7.77 -7.74
N PRO A 218 -22.88 -7.12 -8.91
CA PRO A 218 -24.02 -6.30 -9.25
C PRO A 218 -25.30 -7.14 -9.31
N LEU A 219 -26.40 -6.57 -8.82
CA LEU A 219 -27.72 -7.21 -8.79
C LEU A 219 -28.26 -7.46 -10.20
#